data_AF-A0A4V5NEJ9-F1
#
_entry.id   AF-A0A4V5NEJ9-F1
#
_cell.length_a   1.000
_cell.length_b   1.000
_cell.length_c   1.000
_cell.angle_alpha   90.00
_cell.angle_beta   90.00
_cell.angle_gamma   90.00
#
_symmetry.space_group_name_H-M   'P 1'
#
loop_
_entity.id
_entity.type
_entity.pdbx_description
1 polymer ?
#
loop_
_entity_poly.entity_id
_entity_poly.type
_entity_poly.pdbx_seq_one_letter_code
_entity_poly.pdbx_strand_id
1 'polypeptide(L)'
;MTSRFHEYLALKKTAIWPSPPEASTTFCGSEIETNSLDMAKQQAQPPTINQELKTVQEMLGLVTATSTKSTRSQPVFVCIDCEAFEHVQSKITEIGVAVLDTRDIAGIRPGTDGRSWIEKIKYAHYRPVQYAKLRNKNFIKGCAEGFNFGSTSWIELDDAKTILTRIFRFPSQLLQAADLSTPLSGEARNTVFVGRGSSNDTAYLKQVGFSVSADANITLTIDTQRLAGGSKKASIGLHRLLLSLGVDPVNLHNAGNDAAYTLQSMVIMALKDLAAPGIVAAGLLAHQGKLPPPKYNPLVAPHVWTGSAVQPAADAPAMVHKVQGAARDATSVHAKAERKGRKRAARVSAHAVGAGVGYEMRRNLVIALIIILLFLILGLIGFIIWRVQHRVSGTRDSSHGSVTTVEEERRRMREV
;
A
#
# COMPACT_ATOMS: atom_id res chain seq x y z
N MET A 1 0.75 40.63 21.83
CA MET A 1 1.03 39.25 21.38
C MET A 1 -0.18 38.58 20.69
N THR A 2 -1.04 39.34 20.01
CA THR A 2 -2.23 38.85 19.27
C THR A 2 -2.11 39.00 17.74
N SER A 3 -0.99 39.56 17.25
CA SER A 3 -0.79 39.87 15.83
C SER A 3 -0.32 38.69 14.98
N ARG A 4 0.47 37.75 15.53
CA ARG A 4 0.99 36.58 14.79
C ARG A 4 -0.06 35.50 14.46
N PHE A 5 -1.15 35.42 15.23
CA PHE A 5 -2.21 34.42 14.99
C PHE A 5 -3.15 34.84 13.84
N HIS A 6 -3.36 36.14 13.64
CA HIS A 6 -4.13 36.64 12.50
C HIS A 6 -3.36 36.52 11.17
N GLU A 7 -2.04 36.62 11.19
CA GLU A 7 -1.18 36.41 10.03
C GLU A 7 -1.21 34.93 9.56
N TYR A 8 -1.32 33.98 10.50
CA TYR A 8 -1.48 32.54 10.23
C TYR A 8 -2.80 32.17 9.53
N LEU A 9 -3.89 32.92 9.79
CA LEU A 9 -5.19 32.71 9.15
C LEU A 9 -5.33 33.46 7.81
N ALA A 10 -4.65 34.61 7.66
CA ALA A 10 -4.73 35.44 6.46
C ALA A 10 -4.03 34.81 5.24
N LEU A 11 -2.93 34.09 5.44
CA LEU A 11 -2.20 33.39 4.36
C LEU A 11 -2.94 32.17 3.78
N LYS A 12 -4.04 31.72 4.41
CA LYS A 12 -4.81 30.54 3.97
C LYS A 12 -5.96 30.83 2.99
N LYS A 13 -6.31 32.10 2.75
CA LYS A 13 -7.47 32.47 1.91
C LYS A 13 -7.18 32.67 0.41
N THR A 14 -5.94 32.50 -0.06
CA THR A 14 -5.54 32.86 -1.44
C THR A 14 -5.01 31.71 -2.30
N ALA A 15 -5.37 30.46 -2.01
CA ALA A 15 -5.12 29.35 -2.94
C ALA A 15 -6.36 29.06 -3.78
N ILE A 16 -6.55 29.85 -4.83
CA ILE A 16 -7.56 29.60 -5.87
C ILE A 16 -7.00 28.50 -6.77
N TRP A 17 -7.66 27.34 -6.78
CA TRP A 17 -7.37 26.27 -7.73
C TRP A 17 -7.86 26.67 -9.13
N PRO A 18 -7.07 26.53 -10.20
CA PRO A 18 -7.58 26.76 -11.55
C PRO A 18 -8.51 25.62 -11.98
N SER A 19 -9.73 25.98 -12.39
CA SER A 19 -10.69 25.05 -12.99
C SER A 19 -10.16 24.50 -14.33
N PRO A 20 -10.29 23.20 -14.63
CA PRO A 20 -10.09 22.67 -15.98
C PRO A 20 -11.23 23.10 -16.92
N PRO A 21 -10.98 23.18 -18.25
CA PRO A 21 -11.97 23.66 -19.21
C PRO A 21 -13.16 22.70 -19.33
N GLU A 22 -14.35 23.29 -19.46
CA GLU A 22 -15.62 22.59 -19.68
C GLU A 22 -15.58 21.80 -21.00
N ALA A 23 -15.74 20.47 -20.91
CA ALA A 23 -16.05 19.65 -22.06
C ALA A 23 -17.57 19.67 -22.28
N SER A 24 -18.01 20.47 -23.26
CA SER A 24 -19.38 20.45 -23.76
C SER A 24 -19.71 19.07 -24.33
N THR A 25 -20.63 18.35 -23.70
CA THR A 25 -21.20 17.11 -24.24
C THR A 25 -22.56 17.43 -24.84
N THR A 26 -22.59 17.59 -26.17
CA THR A 26 -23.81 17.54 -26.95
C THR A 26 -24.05 16.07 -27.32
N PHE A 27 -24.94 15.38 -26.60
CA PHE A 27 -25.36 14.03 -26.94
C PHE A 27 -26.53 14.12 -27.93
N CYS A 28 -26.23 13.94 -29.22
CA CYS A 28 -27.23 13.73 -30.27
C CYS A 28 -27.39 12.22 -30.46
N GLY A 29 -28.63 11.73 -30.36
CA GLY A 29 -28.95 10.33 -30.57
C GLY A 29 -28.89 9.94 -32.04
N SER A 30 -28.33 8.77 -32.32
CA SER A 30 -28.74 7.97 -33.47
C SER A 30 -28.56 6.50 -33.14
N GLU A 31 -29.66 5.77 -33.30
CA GLU A 31 -29.77 4.32 -33.32
C GLU A 31 -28.81 3.72 -34.37
N ILE A 32 -28.09 2.66 -34.02
CA ILE A 32 -27.58 1.69 -35.00
C ILE A 32 -27.84 0.29 -34.48
N GLU A 33 -28.51 -0.47 -35.33
CA GLU A 33 -28.96 -1.84 -35.19
C GLU A 33 -27.85 -2.86 -34.97
N THR A 34 -28.29 -3.97 -34.40
CA THR A 34 -27.60 -5.21 -34.08
C THR A 34 -26.98 -5.93 -35.29
N ASN A 35 -25.78 -6.49 -35.12
CA ASN A 35 -25.50 -7.88 -35.54
C ASN A 35 -24.24 -8.46 -34.86
N SER A 36 -24.50 -9.45 -33.99
CA SER A 36 -23.80 -10.73 -33.80
C SER A 36 -22.28 -10.84 -34.02
N LEU A 37 -21.56 -11.31 -32.99
CA LEU A 37 -21.04 -12.68 -32.94
C LEU A 37 -20.22 -12.96 -31.66
N ASP A 38 -20.49 -14.14 -31.13
CA ASP A 38 -19.90 -14.84 -29.99
C ASP A 38 -18.43 -14.54 -29.66
N MET A 39 -18.19 -14.03 -28.44
CA MET A 39 -16.98 -14.34 -27.69
C MET A 39 -17.31 -14.64 -26.23
N ALA A 40 -17.14 -15.92 -25.87
CA ALA A 40 -16.89 -16.46 -24.55
C ALA A 40 -17.73 -15.90 -23.38
N LYS A 41 -18.81 -16.63 -23.05
CA LYS A 41 -19.29 -16.74 -21.66
C LYS A 41 -18.21 -17.39 -20.80
N GLN A 42 -17.19 -16.64 -20.41
CA GLN A 42 -16.57 -16.88 -19.12
C GLN A 42 -17.63 -16.52 -18.09
N GLN A 43 -18.13 -17.51 -17.36
CA GLN A 43 -18.94 -17.28 -16.17
C GLN A 43 -18.14 -16.34 -15.26
N ALA A 44 -18.47 -15.05 -15.30
CA ALA A 44 -17.97 -14.10 -14.34
C ALA A 44 -18.45 -14.60 -12.98
N GLN A 45 -17.51 -15.08 -12.15
CA GLN A 45 -17.82 -15.30 -10.75
C GLN A 45 -18.43 -14.01 -10.21
N PRO A 46 -19.54 -14.09 -9.44
CA PRO A 46 -20.09 -12.90 -8.81
C PRO A 46 -18.95 -12.22 -8.03
N PRO A 47 -18.79 -10.89 -8.14
CA PRO A 47 -17.69 -10.19 -7.49
C PRO A 47 -17.73 -10.56 -6.00
N THR A 48 -16.67 -11.22 -5.53
CA THR A 48 -16.52 -11.56 -4.12
C THR A 48 -16.66 -10.27 -3.31
N ILE A 49 -17.67 -10.22 -2.44
CA ILE A 49 -17.94 -9.06 -1.59
C ILE A 49 -16.66 -8.72 -0.83
N ASN A 50 -16.13 -7.53 -1.08
CA ASN A 50 -14.98 -7.02 -0.35
C ASN A 50 -15.45 -6.54 1.03
N GLN A 51 -15.47 -7.46 1.99
CA GLN A 51 -15.99 -7.21 3.34
C GLN A 51 -15.26 -6.06 4.06
N GLU A 52 -13.99 -5.83 3.75
CA GLU A 52 -13.25 -4.68 4.28
C GLU A 52 -13.76 -3.36 3.69
N LEU A 53 -13.99 -3.29 2.36
CA LEU A 53 -14.62 -2.11 1.75
C LEU A 53 -16.03 -1.85 2.29
N LYS A 54 -16.83 -2.91 2.52
CA LYS A 54 -18.13 -2.78 3.19
C LYS A 54 -18.00 -2.18 4.58
N THR A 55 -16.99 -2.58 5.33
CA THR A 55 -16.69 -2.00 6.66
C THR A 55 -16.34 -0.53 6.55
N VAL A 56 -15.54 -0.12 5.55
CA VAL A 56 -15.24 1.29 5.28
C VAL A 56 -16.51 2.06 4.89
N GLN A 57 -17.38 1.48 4.07
CA GLN A 57 -18.66 2.08 3.67
C GLN A 57 -19.58 2.30 4.88
N GLU A 58 -19.66 1.34 5.81
CA GLU A 58 -20.40 1.48 7.08
C GLU A 58 -19.81 2.62 7.92
N MET A 59 -18.48 2.69 8.07
CA MET A 59 -17.81 3.74 8.84
C MET A 59 -17.95 5.13 8.24
N LEU A 60 -18.01 5.24 6.91
CA LEU A 60 -18.27 6.50 6.19
C LEU A 60 -19.76 6.89 6.18
N GLY A 61 -20.65 6.06 6.75
CA GLY A 61 -22.09 6.31 6.77
C GLY A 61 -22.77 6.16 5.41
N LEU A 62 -22.15 5.43 4.48
CA LEU A 62 -22.70 5.16 3.15
C LEU A 62 -23.76 4.07 3.14
N VAL A 63 -23.64 3.11 4.06
CA VAL A 63 -24.59 2.01 4.24
C VAL A 63 -24.94 1.85 5.71
N THR A 64 -26.15 1.40 6.00
CA THR A 64 -26.58 1.12 7.38
C THR A 64 -25.75 -0.03 7.96
N ALA A 65 -25.16 0.20 9.13
CA ALA A 65 -24.38 -0.83 9.81
C ALA A 65 -25.22 -2.08 10.08
N THR A 66 -24.74 -3.24 9.63
CA THR A 66 -25.46 -4.51 9.76
C THR A 66 -25.37 -5.15 11.15
N SER A 67 -24.58 -4.57 12.07
CA SER A 67 -24.34 -5.09 13.43
C SER A 67 -24.94 -4.22 14.52
N THR A 68 -25.80 -4.82 15.35
CA THR A 68 -26.42 -4.22 16.56
C THR A 68 -25.43 -3.88 17.67
N LYS A 69 -24.16 -4.32 17.58
CA LYS A 69 -23.07 -3.93 18.50
C LYS A 69 -22.38 -2.61 18.13
N SER A 70 -22.65 -2.05 16.95
CA SER A 70 -22.04 -0.79 16.53
C SER A 70 -22.90 0.39 16.98
N THR A 71 -22.71 0.85 18.21
CA THR A 71 -23.02 2.25 18.52
C THR A 71 -22.30 3.09 17.48
N ARG A 72 -23.04 3.79 16.59
CA ARG A 72 -22.55 4.69 15.52
C ARG A 72 -21.18 5.28 15.85
N SER A 73 -20.11 4.54 15.60
CA SER A 73 -18.79 5.09 15.86
C SER A 73 -18.60 6.02 14.70
N GLN A 74 -18.58 7.32 14.96
CA GLN A 74 -18.09 8.31 14.01
C GLN A 74 -16.57 8.28 14.16
N PRO A 75 -15.83 7.38 13.49
CA PRO A 75 -14.39 7.28 13.69
C PRO A 75 -13.69 8.51 13.11
N VAL A 76 -12.43 8.64 13.47
CA VAL A 76 -11.49 9.50 12.78
C VAL A 76 -10.47 8.63 12.09
N PHE A 77 -10.41 8.71 10.77
CA PHE A 77 -9.38 8.02 10.00
C PHE A 77 -8.09 8.82 10.09
N VAL A 78 -7.00 8.18 10.46
CA VAL A 78 -5.66 8.77 10.53
C VAL A 78 -4.72 7.93 9.66
N CYS A 79 -4.26 8.50 8.56
CA CYS A 79 -3.29 7.90 7.65
C CYS A 79 -1.91 8.46 7.92
N ILE A 80 -0.90 7.59 7.97
CA ILE A 80 0.51 7.98 8.06
C ILE A 80 1.31 7.29 6.96
N ASP A 81 2.22 8.05 6.37
CA ASP A 81 3.27 7.55 5.48
C ASP A 81 4.61 8.18 5.92
N CYS A 82 5.71 7.44 5.78
CA CYS A 82 7.03 7.89 6.19
C CYS A 82 8.06 7.65 5.08
N GLU A 83 8.88 8.66 4.81
CA GLU A 83 10.06 8.50 3.95
C GLU A 83 11.33 8.38 4.80
N ALA A 84 12.18 7.43 4.43
CA ALA A 84 13.47 7.21 5.08
C ALA A 84 14.61 7.43 4.08
N PHE A 85 15.78 7.81 4.58
CA PHE A 85 16.94 8.03 3.72
C PHE A 85 17.39 6.73 3.05
N GLU A 86 17.49 6.73 1.73
CA GLU A 86 17.69 5.53 0.90
C GLU A 86 19.00 4.77 1.21
N HIS A 87 20.01 5.45 1.78
CA HIS A 87 21.29 4.82 2.18
C HIS A 87 21.32 4.41 3.65
N VAL A 88 20.42 4.96 4.48
CA VAL A 88 20.34 4.68 5.92
C VAL A 88 18.88 4.73 6.35
N GLN A 89 18.20 3.58 6.28
CA GLN A 89 16.76 3.45 6.58
C GLN A 89 16.40 3.71 8.05
N SER A 90 17.41 3.92 8.92
CA SER A 90 17.20 4.37 10.31
C SER A 90 16.98 5.89 10.44
N LYS A 91 17.05 6.64 9.34
CA LYS A 91 16.92 8.11 9.30
C LYS A 91 15.62 8.48 8.60
N ILE A 92 14.58 8.73 9.38
CA ILE A 92 13.25 9.12 8.88
C ILE A 92 13.29 10.59 8.47
N THR A 93 13.22 10.86 7.17
CA THR A 93 13.39 12.20 6.59
C THR A 93 12.09 12.99 6.49
N GLU A 94 10.94 12.30 6.44
CA GLU A 94 9.62 12.91 6.28
C GLU A 94 8.57 12.06 7.01
N ILE A 95 7.57 12.72 7.59
CA ILE A 95 6.37 12.10 8.16
C ILE A 95 5.16 12.81 7.55
N GLY A 96 4.36 12.08 6.81
CA GLY A 96 3.10 12.56 6.24
C GLY A 96 1.91 12.09 7.05
N VAL A 97 0.92 12.97 7.20
CA VAL A 97 -0.30 12.65 7.94
C VAL A 97 -1.53 13.19 7.18
N ALA A 98 -2.54 12.35 7.03
CA ALA A 98 -3.86 12.75 6.53
C ALA A 98 -4.95 12.30 7.51
N VAL A 99 -5.91 13.18 7.80
CA VAL A 99 -6.96 12.93 8.78
C VAL A 99 -8.34 13.25 8.22
N LEU A 100 -9.27 12.30 8.34
CA LEU A 100 -10.70 12.50 8.05
C LEU A 100 -11.52 12.19 9.29
N ASP A 101 -12.10 13.22 9.91
CA ASP A 101 -13.11 13.05 10.95
C ASP A 101 -14.47 12.83 10.27
N THR A 102 -15.10 11.67 10.49
CA THR A 102 -16.39 11.36 9.83
C THR A 102 -17.52 12.31 10.20
N ARG A 103 -17.38 13.08 11.30
CA ARG A 103 -18.30 14.17 11.64
C ARG A 103 -18.24 15.34 10.66
N ASP A 104 -17.05 15.60 10.09
CA ASP A 104 -16.85 16.71 9.15
C ASP A 104 -17.56 16.44 7.80
N ILE A 105 -17.99 15.20 7.55
CA ILE A 105 -18.75 14.78 6.35
C ILE A 105 -20.18 14.31 6.67
N ALA A 106 -20.59 14.29 7.94
CA ALA A 106 -21.91 13.84 8.33
C ALA A 106 -23.00 14.74 7.73
N GLY A 107 -23.97 14.15 7.02
CA GLY A 107 -25.04 14.88 6.32
C GLY A 107 -24.59 15.60 5.03
N ILE A 108 -23.32 15.49 4.63
CA ILE A 108 -22.80 16.05 3.39
C ILE A 108 -22.83 14.97 2.31
N ARG A 109 -23.35 15.28 1.11
CA ARG A 109 -23.25 14.36 -0.03
C ARG A 109 -21.78 14.28 -0.51
N PRO A 110 -21.28 13.10 -0.94
CA PRO A 110 -19.88 12.97 -1.40
C PRO A 110 -19.48 13.91 -2.54
N GLY A 111 -20.43 14.30 -3.39
CA GLY A 111 -20.16 15.00 -4.64
C GLY A 111 -19.52 14.09 -5.70
N THR A 112 -19.25 14.62 -6.89
CA THR A 112 -18.60 13.88 -7.97
C THR A 112 -17.24 13.36 -7.52
N ASP A 113 -17.02 12.05 -7.69
CA ASP A 113 -15.82 11.33 -7.24
C ASP A 113 -15.43 11.55 -5.77
N GLY A 114 -16.38 11.91 -4.90
CA GLY A 114 -16.13 12.11 -3.47
C GLY A 114 -15.46 13.45 -3.12
N ARG A 115 -15.40 14.41 -4.05
CA ARG A 115 -14.70 15.69 -3.87
C ARG A 115 -15.12 16.43 -2.60
N SER A 116 -16.41 16.53 -2.31
CA SER A 116 -16.91 17.27 -1.14
C SER A 116 -16.48 16.66 0.19
N TRP A 117 -16.17 15.36 0.21
CA TRP A 117 -15.61 14.68 1.39
C TRP A 117 -14.09 14.79 1.44
N ILE A 118 -13.42 14.67 0.29
CA ILE A 118 -11.96 14.84 0.18
C ILE A 118 -11.51 16.23 0.63
N GLU A 119 -12.31 17.27 0.36
CA GLU A 119 -12.10 18.64 0.85
C GLU A 119 -12.15 18.78 2.37
N LYS A 120 -12.70 17.79 3.09
CA LYS A 120 -12.72 17.77 4.57
C LYS A 120 -11.51 17.09 5.18
N ILE A 121 -10.68 16.44 4.37
CA ILE A 121 -9.46 15.80 4.85
C ILE A 121 -8.44 16.90 5.22
N LYS A 122 -7.86 16.78 6.41
CA LYS A 122 -6.77 17.64 6.90
C LYS A 122 -5.45 16.95 6.62
N TYR A 123 -4.45 17.72 6.21
CA TYR A 123 -3.14 17.19 5.82
C TYR A 123 -2.03 17.88 6.60
N ALA A 124 -0.97 17.13 6.91
CA ALA A 124 0.26 17.66 7.47
C ALA A 124 1.47 16.92 6.87
N HIS A 125 2.57 17.64 6.78
CA HIS A 125 3.84 17.12 6.32
C HIS A 125 4.95 17.65 7.22
N TYR A 126 5.64 16.75 7.93
CA TYR A 126 6.69 17.07 8.87
C TYR A 126 8.04 16.63 8.34
N ARG A 127 9.06 17.47 8.52
CA ARG A 127 10.45 17.16 8.18
C ARG A 127 11.37 17.44 9.37
N PRO A 128 12.11 16.43 9.88
CA PRO A 128 13.10 16.65 10.91
C PRO A 128 14.27 17.49 10.41
N VAL A 129 14.60 18.57 11.13
CA VAL A 129 15.70 19.49 10.77
C VAL A 129 17.07 18.79 10.76
N GLN A 130 17.26 17.78 11.62
CA GLN A 130 18.46 16.94 11.74
C GLN A 130 18.82 16.27 10.41
N TYR A 131 17.81 16.00 9.57
CA TYR A 131 17.96 15.31 8.30
C TYR A 131 17.67 16.21 7.09
N ALA A 132 17.61 17.53 7.29
CA ALA A 132 17.27 18.51 6.26
C ALA A 132 18.18 18.47 5.01
N LYS A 133 19.38 17.88 5.09
CA LYS A 133 20.33 17.74 3.97
C LYS A 133 20.24 16.39 3.24
N LEU A 134 19.51 15.42 3.79
CA LEU A 134 19.37 14.09 3.19
C LEU A 134 18.32 14.13 2.06
N ARG A 135 18.62 13.46 0.93
CA ARG A 135 17.73 13.42 -0.25
C ARG A 135 17.83 12.06 -0.92
N ASN A 136 16.68 11.47 -1.24
CA ASN A 136 16.59 10.24 -2.03
C ASN A 136 16.65 10.58 -3.52
N LYS A 137 17.61 9.99 -4.24
CA LYS A 137 17.82 10.26 -5.68
C LYS A 137 18.32 9.05 -6.46
N ASN A 138 18.97 8.08 -5.81
CA ASN A 138 19.66 6.99 -6.50
C ASN A 138 18.75 5.80 -6.83
N PHE A 139 17.85 5.44 -5.91
CA PHE A 139 16.94 4.30 -6.10
C PHE A 139 15.53 4.75 -6.46
N ILE A 140 15.04 5.75 -5.73
CA ILE A 140 13.74 6.39 -5.95
C ILE A 140 13.96 7.90 -5.85
N LYS A 141 13.40 8.65 -6.80
CA LYS A 141 13.45 10.12 -6.77
C LYS A 141 12.48 10.60 -5.70
N GLY A 142 13.01 11.08 -4.57
CA GLY A 142 12.21 11.72 -3.53
C GLY A 142 11.66 13.09 -3.97
N CYS A 143 10.59 13.52 -3.30
CA CYS A 143 9.88 14.77 -3.56
C CYS A 143 9.63 15.59 -2.28
N ALA A 144 10.59 15.57 -1.35
CA ALA A 144 10.50 16.19 -0.02
C ALA A 144 10.10 17.69 0.02
N GLU A 145 10.23 18.39 -1.10
CA GLU A 145 9.94 19.82 -1.23
C GLU A 145 8.57 20.10 -1.87
N GLY A 146 7.96 19.10 -2.52
CA GLY A 146 6.74 19.26 -3.31
C GLY A 146 5.45 18.86 -2.59
N PHE A 147 5.24 19.29 -1.34
CA PHE A 147 3.99 19.01 -0.62
C PHE A 147 2.81 19.80 -1.22
N ASN A 148 1.79 19.09 -1.71
CA ASN A 148 0.70 19.69 -2.49
C ASN A 148 -0.41 20.28 -1.62
N PHE A 149 -0.50 19.88 -0.36
CA PHE A 149 -1.68 20.11 0.48
C PHE A 149 -1.46 21.16 1.59
N GLY A 150 -0.44 22.01 1.44
CA GLY A 150 -0.17 23.13 2.35
C GLY A 150 1.31 23.39 2.54
N SER A 151 1.68 23.71 3.77
CA SER A 151 3.06 24.00 4.15
C SER A 151 3.75 22.78 4.75
N THR A 152 5.04 22.64 4.48
CA THR A 152 5.90 21.67 5.15
C THR A 152 6.35 22.23 6.50
N SER A 153 6.10 21.50 7.56
CA SER A 153 6.50 21.87 8.92
C SER A 153 7.86 21.27 9.26
N TRP A 154 8.84 22.13 9.52
CA TRP A 154 10.10 21.72 10.11
C TRP A 154 9.91 21.52 11.62
N ILE A 155 10.39 20.38 12.10
CA ILE A 155 10.32 19.96 13.51
C ILE A 155 11.70 19.48 13.97
N GLU A 156 11.94 19.52 15.28
CA GLU A 156 13.03 18.72 15.85
C GLU A 156 12.62 17.25 15.84
N LEU A 157 13.56 16.35 15.58
CA LEU A 157 13.30 14.91 15.59
C LEU A 157 12.72 14.45 16.94
N ASP A 158 13.21 15.03 18.04
CA ASP A 158 12.77 14.71 19.39
C ASP A 158 11.31 15.11 19.67
N ASP A 159 10.77 16.09 18.92
CA ASP A 159 9.37 16.48 19.03
C ASP A 159 8.43 15.46 18.35
N ALA A 160 8.95 14.61 17.44
CA ALA A 160 8.12 13.76 16.58
C ALA A 160 7.18 12.86 17.38
N LYS A 161 7.68 12.19 18.44
CA LYS A 161 6.84 11.35 19.31
C LYS A 161 5.71 12.15 19.95
N THR A 162 6.00 13.33 20.49
CA THR A 162 5.02 14.19 21.16
C THR A 162 3.96 14.67 20.18
N ILE A 163 4.38 15.08 18.97
CA ILE A 163 3.47 15.51 17.89
C ILE A 163 2.57 14.34 17.48
N LEU A 164 3.13 13.16 17.21
CA LEU A 164 2.34 11.97 16.85
C LEU A 164 1.36 11.57 17.96
N THR A 165 1.78 11.63 19.22
CA THR A 165 0.89 11.39 20.37
C THR A 165 -0.26 12.38 20.40
N ARG A 166 0.00 13.67 20.16
CA ARG A 166 -1.03 14.71 20.04
C ARG A 166 -1.99 14.43 18.87
N ILE A 167 -1.47 14.00 17.72
CA ILE A 167 -2.30 13.63 16.55
C ILE A 167 -3.24 12.48 16.88
N PHE A 168 -2.76 11.39 17.47
CA PHE A 168 -3.64 10.25 17.74
C PHE A 168 -4.61 10.49 18.89
N ARG A 169 -4.24 11.35 19.86
CA ARG A 169 -5.12 11.72 20.97
C ARG A 169 -6.19 12.73 20.56
N PHE A 170 -5.86 13.69 19.69
CA PHE A 170 -6.74 14.77 19.25
C PHE A 170 -6.72 14.92 17.71
N PRO A 171 -7.13 13.88 16.94
CA PRO A 171 -6.90 13.84 15.50
C PRO A 171 -7.61 14.96 14.73
N SER A 172 -8.78 15.40 15.19
CA SER A 172 -9.51 16.52 14.59
C SER A 172 -8.75 17.87 14.65
N GLN A 173 -7.71 17.96 15.49
CA GLN A 173 -6.84 19.12 15.71
C GLN A 173 -5.44 18.94 15.08
N LEU A 174 -5.32 18.14 14.00
CA LEU A 174 -4.07 17.86 13.29
C LEU A 174 -3.21 19.11 13.05
N LEU A 175 -3.82 20.21 12.60
CA LEU A 175 -3.10 21.42 12.22
C LEU A 175 -2.46 22.15 13.41
N GLN A 176 -2.92 21.88 14.64
CA GLN A 176 -2.35 22.39 15.88
C GLN A 176 -1.41 21.38 16.56
N ALA A 177 -1.26 20.18 16.01
CA ALA A 177 -0.53 19.10 16.67
C ALA A 177 0.96 19.43 16.88
N ALA A 178 1.56 20.18 15.95
CA ALA A 178 2.95 20.60 16.04
C ALA A 178 3.16 21.94 16.76
N ASP A 179 2.10 22.65 17.14
CA ASP A 179 2.22 23.82 18.02
C ASP A 179 2.28 23.35 19.48
N LEU A 180 3.48 23.00 19.93
CA LEU A 180 3.70 22.48 21.28
C LEU A 180 3.44 23.51 22.39
N SER A 181 3.34 24.79 22.05
CA SER A 181 3.01 25.87 23.01
C SER A 181 1.52 25.95 23.33
N THR A 182 0.67 25.48 22.42
CA THR A 182 -0.78 25.47 22.60
C THR A 182 -1.23 24.12 23.16
N PRO A 183 -1.87 24.07 24.35
CA PRO A 183 -2.50 22.86 24.85
C PRO A 183 -3.63 22.42 23.93
N LEU A 184 -3.69 21.12 23.62
CA LEU A 184 -4.87 20.54 22.97
C LEU A 184 -5.82 19.99 24.04
N SER A 185 -7.11 20.21 23.80
CA SER A 185 -8.16 19.68 24.66
C SER A 185 -9.34 19.24 23.80
N GLY A 186 -10.19 18.38 24.35
CA GLY A 186 -11.32 17.83 23.64
C GLY A 186 -11.55 16.38 24.02
N GLU A 187 -12.62 15.81 23.47
CA GLU A 187 -12.95 14.41 23.67
C GLU A 187 -11.99 13.50 22.90
N ALA A 188 -11.63 12.38 23.53
CA ALA A 188 -10.97 11.29 22.83
C ALA A 188 -11.91 10.73 21.77
N ARG A 189 -11.35 10.33 20.63
CA ARG A 189 -12.11 9.80 19.49
C ARG A 189 -11.64 8.41 19.14
N ASN A 190 -12.55 7.62 18.59
CA ASN A 190 -12.24 6.30 18.05
C ASN A 190 -11.41 6.50 16.78
N THR A 191 -10.11 6.21 16.86
CA THR A 191 -9.21 6.39 15.72
C THR A 191 -9.08 5.09 14.94
N VAL A 192 -9.24 5.18 13.63
CA VAL A 192 -8.95 4.10 12.69
C VAL A 192 -7.65 4.43 11.97
N PHE A 193 -6.65 3.58 12.11
CA PHE A 193 -5.39 3.76 11.42
C PHE A 193 -5.50 3.29 9.98
N VAL A 194 -5.11 4.14 9.03
CA VAL A 194 -5.11 3.81 7.60
C VAL A 194 -3.67 3.73 7.15
N GLY A 195 -3.30 2.63 6.50
CA GLY A 195 -1.97 2.45 5.96
C GLY A 195 -1.99 1.85 4.56
N ARG A 196 -0.81 1.75 3.97
CA ARG A 196 -0.59 1.06 2.70
C ARG A 196 0.54 0.05 2.89
N GLY A 197 0.20 -1.19 3.23
CA GLY A 197 1.22 -2.15 3.67
C GLY A 197 1.87 -1.72 4.98
N SER A 198 1.03 -1.41 5.99
CA SER A 198 1.34 -0.73 7.27
C SER A 198 2.53 -1.23 8.10
N SER A 199 3.15 -2.37 7.76
CA SER A 199 4.30 -2.91 8.49
C SER A 199 5.57 -2.05 8.38
N ASN A 200 5.78 -1.36 7.26
CA ASN A 200 6.97 -0.53 7.09
C ASN A 200 6.85 0.79 7.85
N ASP A 201 5.72 1.48 7.71
CA ASP A 201 5.49 2.75 8.40
C ASP A 201 5.46 2.58 9.92
N THR A 202 4.84 1.52 10.42
CA THR A 202 4.88 1.21 11.86
C THR A 202 6.29 0.90 12.36
N ALA A 203 7.17 0.34 11.53
CA ALA A 203 8.57 0.15 11.86
C ALA A 203 9.34 1.48 11.87
N TYR A 204 9.07 2.40 10.94
CA TYR A 204 9.66 3.74 10.91
C TYR A 204 9.20 4.60 12.08
N LEU A 205 7.91 4.57 12.43
CA LEU A 205 7.38 5.30 13.58
C LEU A 205 8.05 4.88 14.89
N LYS A 206 8.36 3.58 15.06
CA LYS A 206 9.10 3.09 16.23
C LYS A 206 10.50 3.70 16.33
N GLN A 207 11.15 4.01 15.21
CA GLN A 207 12.48 4.62 15.20
C GLN A 207 12.46 6.08 15.67
N VAL A 208 11.33 6.77 15.54
CA VAL A 208 11.11 8.11 16.12
C VAL A 208 10.44 8.05 17.50
N GLY A 209 10.49 6.87 18.14
CA GLY A 209 10.01 6.66 19.50
C GLY A 209 8.48 6.49 19.63
N PHE A 210 7.73 6.44 18.52
CA PHE A 210 6.28 6.28 18.52
C PHE A 210 5.84 4.87 18.16
N SER A 211 5.05 4.24 19.03
CA SER A 211 4.49 2.91 18.82
C SER A 211 2.99 3.01 18.54
N VAL A 212 2.58 2.69 17.31
CA VAL A 212 1.16 2.65 16.92
C VAL A 212 0.34 1.74 17.85
N SER A 213 0.89 0.65 18.37
CA SER A 213 0.14 -0.26 19.25
C SER A 213 0.11 0.16 20.72
N ALA A 214 1.04 1.02 21.17
CA ALA A 214 1.16 1.40 22.58
C ALA A 214 0.78 2.85 22.86
N ASP A 215 1.08 3.75 21.92
CA ASP A 215 0.89 5.19 22.05
C ASP A 215 -0.38 5.68 21.33
N ALA A 216 -0.89 4.92 20.34
CA ALA A 216 -2.11 5.29 19.63
C ALA A 216 -3.33 4.53 20.13
N ASN A 217 -4.43 5.26 20.39
CA ASN A 217 -5.72 4.68 20.75
C ASN A 217 -6.49 4.21 19.49
N ILE A 218 -5.99 3.17 18.83
CA ILE A 218 -6.56 2.68 17.57
C ILE A 218 -7.55 1.55 17.80
N THR A 219 -8.74 1.69 17.21
CA THR A 219 -9.80 0.66 17.28
C THR A 219 -9.74 -0.33 16.12
N LEU A 220 -9.23 0.11 14.95
CA LEU A 220 -9.10 -0.70 13.75
C LEU A 220 -7.94 -0.22 12.89
N THR A 221 -7.28 -1.15 12.20
CA THR A 221 -6.35 -0.83 11.10
C THR A 221 -6.97 -1.21 9.76
N ILE A 222 -6.97 -0.28 8.81
CA ILE A 222 -7.36 -0.47 7.42
C ILE A 222 -6.10 -0.44 6.56
N ASP A 223 -5.91 -1.45 5.73
CA ASP A 223 -4.83 -1.48 4.74
C ASP A 223 -5.40 -1.28 3.34
N THR A 224 -5.11 -0.12 2.74
CA THR A 224 -5.58 0.23 1.39
C THR A 224 -5.11 -0.74 0.32
N GLN A 225 -3.99 -1.43 0.51
CA GLN A 225 -3.56 -2.48 -0.40
C GLN A 225 -4.48 -3.69 -0.34
N ARG A 226 -4.98 -4.07 0.84
CA ARG A 226 -5.96 -5.16 1.00
C ARG A 226 -7.34 -4.76 0.46
N LEU A 227 -7.77 -3.52 0.72
CA LEU A 227 -9.00 -2.97 0.14
C LEU A 227 -9.00 -3.05 -1.39
N ALA A 228 -7.84 -2.80 -2.02
CA ALA A 228 -7.67 -2.89 -3.46
C ALA A 228 -7.52 -4.34 -4.01
N GLY A 229 -7.60 -5.37 -3.15
CA GLY A 229 -7.40 -6.78 -3.53
C GLY A 229 -5.93 -7.20 -3.65
N GLY A 230 -5.00 -6.36 -3.18
CA GLY A 230 -3.58 -6.65 -3.13
C GLY A 230 -3.20 -7.54 -1.95
N SER A 231 -1.97 -8.06 -2.00
CA SER A 231 -1.40 -8.86 -0.92
C SER A 231 0.11 -8.64 -0.82
N LYS A 232 0.74 -9.19 0.23
CA LYS A 232 2.21 -9.20 0.35
C LYS A 232 2.92 -9.82 -0.85
N LYS A 233 2.28 -10.80 -1.52
CA LYS A 233 2.83 -11.46 -2.73
C LYS A 233 2.54 -10.69 -4.02
N ALA A 234 1.50 -9.86 -4.01
CA ALA A 234 1.02 -9.09 -5.16
C ALA A 234 0.69 -7.66 -4.70
N SER A 235 1.73 -6.90 -4.36
CA SER A 235 1.59 -5.55 -3.83
C SER A 235 1.10 -4.59 -4.92
N ILE A 236 0.18 -3.70 -4.57
CA ILE A 236 -0.33 -2.67 -5.47
C ILE A 236 0.41 -1.34 -5.20
N GLY A 237 1.02 -0.80 -6.26
CA GLY A 237 1.64 0.53 -6.27
C GLY A 237 0.60 1.64 -6.06
N LEU A 238 0.88 2.67 -5.24
CA LEU A 238 -0.04 3.79 -5.02
C LEU A 238 -0.30 4.52 -6.33
N HIS A 239 0.73 4.71 -7.14
CA HIS A 239 0.56 5.27 -8.49
C HIS A 239 -0.44 4.47 -9.33
N ARG A 240 -0.32 3.14 -9.36
CA ARG A 240 -1.24 2.26 -10.10
C ARG A 240 -2.67 2.35 -9.54
N LEU A 241 -2.80 2.34 -8.21
CA LEU A 241 -4.08 2.45 -7.53
C LEU A 241 -4.78 3.77 -7.89
N LEU A 242 -4.08 4.89 -7.80
CA LEU A 242 -4.64 6.20 -8.09
C LEU A 242 -5.10 6.31 -9.54
N LEU A 243 -4.26 5.91 -10.50
CA LEU A 243 -4.63 5.90 -11.93
C LEU A 243 -5.86 5.02 -12.19
N SER A 244 -5.93 3.84 -11.55
CA SER A 244 -7.09 2.95 -11.67
C SER A 244 -8.39 3.53 -11.12
N LEU A 245 -8.28 4.52 -10.23
CA LEU A 245 -9.42 5.25 -9.66
C LEU A 245 -9.71 6.57 -10.42
N GLY A 246 -9.00 6.84 -11.51
CA GLY A 246 -9.14 8.08 -12.29
C GLY A 246 -8.44 9.28 -11.65
N VAL A 247 -7.53 9.06 -10.70
CA VAL A 247 -6.73 10.10 -10.06
C VAL A 247 -5.34 10.12 -10.68
N ASP A 248 -4.92 11.29 -11.14
CA ASP A 248 -3.59 11.52 -11.71
C ASP A 248 -2.68 12.18 -10.66
N PRO A 249 -1.80 11.42 -9.98
CA PRO A 249 -1.04 11.93 -8.86
C PRO A 249 0.14 12.79 -9.29
N VAL A 250 0.41 13.82 -8.49
CA VAL A 250 1.56 14.70 -8.65
C VAL A 250 2.40 14.65 -7.38
N ASN A 251 3.73 14.63 -7.51
CA ASN A 251 4.66 14.67 -6.37
C ASN A 251 4.53 13.48 -5.40
N LEU A 252 4.39 12.26 -5.93
CA LEU A 252 4.61 11.03 -5.15
C LEU A 252 6.04 10.99 -4.59
N HIS A 253 6.28 10.22 -3.52
CA HIS A 253 7.53 10.22 -2.74
C HIS A 253 7.75 11.51 -1.96
N ASN A 254 6.65 12.17 -1.62
CA ASN A 254 6.56 13.14 -0.54
C ASN A 254 5.62 12.50 0.48
N ALA A 255 6.09 12.26 1.71
CA ALA A 255 5.31 11.48 2.67
C ALA A 255 3.91 12.09 2.92
N GLY A 256 3.82 13.43 2.96
CA GLY A 256 2.56 14.14 3.11
C GLY A 256 1.57 13.89 1.97
N ASN A 257 2.05 13.90 0.73
CA ASN A 257 1.25 13.59 -0.45
C ASN A 257 0.85 12.10 -0.47
N ASP A 258 1.76 11.21 -0.11
CA ASP A 258 1.49 9.76 -0.14
C ASP A 258 0.46 9.37 0.94
N ALA A 259 0.50 9.97 2.13
CA ALA A 259 -0.56 9.85 3.14
C ALA A 259 -1.90 10.43 2.65
N ALA A 260 -1.87 11.60 2.00
CA ALA A 260 -3.06 12.26 1.45
C ALA A 260 -3.74 11.39 0.38
N TYR A 261 -2.98 10.97 -0.63
CA TYR A 261 -3.48 10.15 -1.72
C TYR A 261 -3.92 8.77 -1.24
N THR A 262 -3.25 8.19 -0.25
CA THR A 262 -3.68 6.93 0.36
C THR A 262 -5.07 7.07 1.00
N LEU A 263 -5.30 8.10 1.83
CA LEU A 263 -6.59 8.31 2.47
C LEU A 263 -7.69 8.69 1.46
N GLN A 264 -7.38 9.52 0.46
CA GLN A 264 -8.29 9.84 -0.64
C GLN A 264 -8.68 8.58 -1.42
N SER A 265 -7.72 7.70 -1.74
CA SER A 265 -7.99 6.45 -2.45
C SER A 265 -8.95 5.54 -1.68
N MET A 266 -8.85 5.49 -0.35
CA MET A 266 -9.79 4.74 0.49
C MET A 266 -11.23 5.24 0.33
N VAL A 267 -11.43 6.56 0.38
CA VAL A 267 -12.75 7.18 0.18
C VAL A 267 -13.29 6.90 -1.23
N ILE A 268 -12.45 7.07 -2.26
CA ILE A 268 -12.85 6.86 -3.65
C ILE A 268 -13.17 5.38 -3.91
N MET A 269 -12.37 4.45 -3.39
CA MET A 269 -12.66 3.01 -3.49
C MET A 269 -14.00 2.67 -2.86
N ALA A 270 -14.28 3.17 -1.65
CA ALA A 270 -15.54 2.91 -0.96
C ALA A 270 -16.75 3.42 -1.76
N LEU A 271 -16.66 4.62 -2.33
CA LEU A 271 -17.72 5.22 -3.15
C LEU A 271 -17.93 4.49 -4.48
N LYS A 272 -16.84 4.21 -5.22
CA LYS A 272 -16.92 3.54 -6.52
C LYS A 272 -17.42 2.10 -6.37
N ASP A 273 -16.91 1.36 -5.39
CA ASP A 273 -17.34 -0.02 -5.14
C ASP A 273 -18.81 -0.10 -4.68
N LEU A 274 -19.30 0.90 -3.92
CA LEU A 274 -20.71 0.99 -3.58
C LEU A 274 -21.60 1.19 -4.82
N ALA A 275 -21.16 2.06 -5.73
CA ALA A 275 -21.90 2.34 -6.96
C ALA A 275 -21.86 1.17 -7.95
N ALA A 276 -20.74 0.46 -8.03
CA ALA A 276 -20.54 -0.68 -8.91
C ALA A 276 -19.55 -1.69 -8.27
N PRO A 277 -20.05 -2.72 -7.57
CA PRO A 277 -19.19 -3.69 -6.91
C PRO A 277 -18.17 -4.33 -7.86
N GLY A 278 -16.91 -4.39 -7.45
CA GLY A 278 -15.81 -4.95 -8.26
C GLY A 278 -15.19 -3.98 -9.27
N ILE A 279 -15.69 -2.75 -9.39
CA ILE A 279 -15.12 -1.73 -10.30
C ILE A 279 -13.66 -1.40 -9.97
N VAL A 280 -13.27 -1.45 -8.70
CA VAL A 280 -11.88 -1.21 -8.25
C VAL A 280 -10.95 -2.27 -8.84
N ALA A 281 -11.34 -3.54 -8.77
CA ALA A 281 -10.56 -4.65 -9.33
C ALA A 281 -10.47 -4.53 -10.86
N ALA A 282 -11.59 -4.22 -11.53
CA ALA A 282 -11.61 -3.99 -12.98
C ALA A 282 -10.69 -2.84 -13.41
N GLY A 283 -10.71 -1.71 -12.70
CA GLY A 283 -9.83 -0.58 -12.96
C GLY A 283 -8.35 -0.95 -12.81
N LEU A 284 -8.00 -1.74 -11.79
CA LEU A 284 -6.64 -2.23 -11.60
C LEU A 284 -6.19 -3.17 -12.72
N LEU A 285 -7.08 -4.04 -13.21
CA LEU A 285 -6.81 -4.92 -14.35
C LEU A 285 -6.52 -4.10 -15.62
N ALA A 286 -7.29 -3.03 -15.86
CA ALA A 286 -7.06 -2.13 -16.99
C ALA A 286 -5.72 -1.38 -16.91
N HIS A 287 -5.16 -1.20 -15.71
CA HIS A 287 -3.86 -0.57 -15.47
C HIS A 287 -2.76 -1.58 -15.16
N GLN A 288 -2.80 -2.75 -15.79
CA GLN A 288 -1.67 -3.69 -15.77
C GLN A 288 -0.56 -3.27 -16.74
N GLY A 289 0.68 -3.59 -16.38
CA GLY A 289 1.84 -3.35 -17.25
C GLY A 289 2.48 -1.97 -17.06
N LYS A 290 2.95 -1.37 -18.17
CA LYS A 290 3.72 -0.13 -18.15
C LYS A 290 2.80 1.07 -17.90
N LEU A 291 2.97 1.71 -16.76
CA LEU A 291 2.24 2.92 -16.38
C LEU A 291 2.89 4.17 -17.02
N PRO A 292 2.12 5.28 -17.18
CA PRO A 292 2.73 6.58 -17.45
C PRO A 292 3.72 6.94 -16.33
N PRO A 293 4.70 7.82 -16.60
CA PRO A 293 5.62 8.29 -15.56
C PRO A 293 4.87 9.13 -14.52
N PRO A 294 5.24 9.07 -13.23
CA PRO A 294 4.68 9.97 -12.23
C PRO A 294 4.93 11.43 -12.60
N LYS A 295 3.96 12.29 -12.31
CA LYS A 295 4.07 13.73 -12.54
C LYS A 295 4.74 14.43 -11.37
N TYR A 296 5.52 15.46 -11.67
CA TYR A 296 6.20 16.27 -10.66
C TYR A 296 6.03 17.74 -10.98
N ASN A 297 5.75 18.53 -9.94
CA ASN A 297 5.72 19.98 -10.01
C ASN A 297 6.99 20.54 -9.35
N PRO A 298 7.75 21.43 -10.01
CA PRO A 298 8.95 22.05 -9.42
C PRO A 298 8.66 23.05 -8.29
N LEU A 299 7.39 23.40 -8.04
CA LEU A 299 7.03 24.31 -6.96
C LEU A 299 7.40 23.72 -5.60
N VAL A 300 8.13 24.53 -4.82
CA VAL A 300 8.49 24.21 -3.44
C VAL A 300 7.35 24.67 -2.52
N ALA A 301 6.86 23.76 -1.69
CA ALA A 301 5.85 24.06 -0.69
C ALA A 301 6.38 25.10 0.31
N PRO A 302 5.55 26.06 0.76
CA PRO A 302 5.94 26.96 1.84
C PRO A 302 6.39 26.19 3.09
N HIS A 303 7.30 26.78 3.86
CA HIS A 303 7.83 26.16 5.07
C HIS A 303 7.37 26.91 6.32
N VAL A 304 7.10 26.17 7.38
CA VAL A 304 6.85 26.71 8.73
C VAL A 304 7.75 25.99 9.73
N TRP A 305 8.10 26.66 10.81
CA TRP A 305 8.91 26.12 11.91
C TRP A 305 7.98 25.88 13.10
N THR A 306 7.96 24.66 13.60
CA THR A 306 6.99 24.20 14.61
C THR A 306 7.69 23.33 15.65
N GLY A 307 6.98 23.01 16.73
CA GLY A 307 7.56 22.38 17.91
C GLY A 307 8.65 23.25 18.50
N SER A 308 9.79 22.63 18.76
CA SER A 308 10.99 23.25 19.29
C SER A 308 11.95 23.72 18.18
N ALA A 309 11.62 23.48 16.90
CA ALA A 309 12.48 23.86 15.79
C ALA A 309 12.50 25.38 15.58
N VAL A 310 13.70 25.91 15.36
CA VAL A 310 13.92 27.36 15.17
C VAL A 310 14.34 27.63 13.73
N GLN A 311 13.75 28.65 13.13
CA GLN A 311 14.18 29.14 11.83
C GLN A 311 15.65 29.58 11.89
N PRO A 312 16.53 29.06 11.02
CA PRO A 312 17.89 29.57 10.89
C PRO A 312 17.83 31.07 10.59
N ALA A 313 18.67 31.86 11.27
CA ALA A 313 18.76 33.29 11.01
C ALA A 313 19.00 33.54 9.51
N ALA A 314 18.39 34.58 8.95
CA ALA A 314 18.51 34.93 7.52
C ALA A 314 19.97 35.10 7.08
N ASP A 315 20.85 35.50 8.02
CA ASP A 315 22.28 35.72 7.83
C ASP A 315 23.15 34.65 8.49
N ALA A 316 22.57 33.54 8.96
CA ALA A 316 23.38 32.41 9.38
C ALA A 316 24.22 32.01 8.16
N PRO A 317 25.57 32.04 8.24
CA PRO A 317 26.36 31.55 7.13
C PRO A 317 25.83 30.16 6.83
N ALA A 318 25.42 29.92 5.58
CA ALA A 318 25.27 28.54 5.13
C ALA A 318 26.50 27.84 5.69
N MET A 319 26.33 26.81 6.54
CA MET A 319 27.47 26.10 7.12
C MET A 319 28.20 25.40 5.97
N VAL A 320 29.01 26.19 5.27
CA VAL A 320 30.03 25.83 4.33
C VAL A 320 31.20 25.51 5.23
N HIS A 321 31.24 24.27 5.71
CA HIS A 321 32.55 23.71 5.94
C HIS A 321 33.25 23.71 4.59
N LYS A 322 34.21 24.65 4.48
CA LYS A 322 35.13 24.78 3.36
C LYS A 322 35.82 23.44 3.20
N VAL A 323 35.31 22.58 2.32
CA VAL A 323 36.14 21.55 1.70
C VAL A 323 37.18 22.36 0.94
N GLN A 324 38.39 22.43 1.49
CA GLN A 324 39.54 22.96 0.77
C GLN A 324 39.62 22.22 -0.56
N GLY A 325 39.32 22.94 -1.64
CA GLY A 325 39.52 22.45 -2.99
C GLY A 325 41.01 22.22 -3.17
N ALA A 326 41.43 20.96 -3.15
CA ALA A 326 42.68 20.58 -3.78
C ALA A 326 42.56 20.94 -5.27
N ALA A 327 43.58 21.61 -5.79
CA ALA A 327 43.69 22.01 -7.18
C ALA A 327 43.36 20.84 -8.11
N ARG A 328 42.64 21.14 -9.20
CA ARG A 328 42.30 20.17 -10.25
C ARG A 328 43.59 19.73 -10.94
N ASP A 329 44.12 18.60 -10.50
CA ASP A 329 45.25 17.96 -11.14
C ASP A 329 44.76 17.06 -12.29
N ALA A 330 45.39 17.20 -13.46
CA ALA A 330 44.99 16.56 -14.72
C ALA A 330 45.13 15.02 -14.71
N THR A 331 45.67 14.46 -13.64
CA THR A 331 45.79 13.02 -13.36
C THR A 331 44.46 12.36 -12.96
N SER A 332 43.42 13.12 -12.59
CA SER A 332 42.15 12.56 -12.07
C SER A 332 41.21 11.98 -13.14
N VAL A 333 41.37 12.36 -14.42
CA VAL A 333 40.52 11.84 -15.52
C VAL A 333 40.95 10.43 -15.91
N HIS A 334 42.26 10.17 -15.97
CA HIS A 334 42.81 8.83 -16.22
C HIS A 334 42.51 7.85 -15.07
N ALA A 335 42.62 8.29 -13.82
CA ALA A 335 42.28 7.47 -12.66
C ALA A 335 40.78 7.11 -12.60
N LYS A 336 39.88 8.01 -13.05
CA LYS A 336 38.43 7.72 -13.15
C LYS A 336 38.12 6.75 -14.30
N ALA A 337 38.84 6.83 -15.41
CA ALA A 337 38.71 5.93 -16.55
C ALA A 337 39.19 4.51 -16.20
N GLU A 338 40.35 4.37 -15.54
CA GLU A 338 40.86 3.08 -15.06
C GLU A 338 39.95 2.44 -13.99
N ARG A 339 39.38 3.24 -13.08
CA ARG A 339 38.45 2.73 -12.05
C ARG A 339 37.12 2.28 -12.65
N LYS A 340 36.65 2.91 -13.73
CA LYS A 340 35.51 2.43 -14.53
C LYS A 340 35.86 1.16 -15.31
N GLY A 341 37.08 1.06 -15.86
CA GLY A 341 37.60 -0.14 -16.53
C GLY A 341 37.68 -1.35 -15.60
N ARG A 342 38.28 -1.19 -14.41
CA ARG A 342 38.37 -2.25 -13.39
C ARG A 342 36.98 -2.67 -12.86
N LYS A 343 36.03 -1.74 -12.72
CA LYS A 343 34.64 -2.06 -12.33
C LYS A 343 33.88 -2.81 -13.43
N ARG A 344 34.13 -2.53 -14.72
CA ARG A 344 33.56 -3.30 -15.84
C ARG A 344 34.16 -4.71 -15.90
N ALA A 345 35.48 -4.84 -15.76
CA ALA A 345 36.15 -6.14 -15.73
C ALA A 345 35.70 -7.02 -14.55
N ALA A 346 35.58 -6.44 -13.34
CA ALA A 346 35.07 -7.14 -12.16
C ALA A 346 33.59 -7.58 -12.31
N ARG A 347 32.77 -6.78 -13.00
CA ARG A 347 31.35 -7.11 -13.25
C ARG A 347 31.21 -8.21 -14.30
N VAL A 348 32.08 -8.26 -15.31
CA VAL A 348 32.13 -9.35 -16.31
C VAL A 348 32.64 -10.65 -15.68
N SER A 349 33.66 -10.58 -14.81
CA SER A 349 34.16 -11.75 -14.07
C SER A 349 33.12 -12.30 -13.07
N ALA A 350 32.41 -11.43 -12.34
CA ALA A 350 31.33 -11.84 -11.43
C ALA A 350 30.11 -12.43 -12.16
N HIS A 351 29.81 -11.98 -13.38
CA HIS A 351 28.75 -12.58 -14.21
C HIS A 351 29.16 -13.96 -14.75
N ALA A 352 30.42 -14.15 -15.14
CA ALA A 352 30.94 -15.45 -15.58
C ALA A 352 30.93 -16.49 -14.45
N VAL A 353 31.29 -16.10 -13.22
CA VAL A 353 31.25 -16.99 -12.04
C VAL A 353 29.81 -17.27 -11.60
N GLY A 354 28.92 -16.28 -11.61
CA GLY A 354 27.51 -16.47 -11.24
C GLY A 354 26.69 -17.31 -12.23
N ALA A 355 27.02 -17.24 -13.52
CA ALA A 355 26.36 -18.05 -14.55
C ALA A 355 26.70 -19.55 -14.45
N GLY A 356 27.95 -19.88 -14.08
CA GLY A 356 28.39 -21.27 -13.88
C GLY A 356 27.73 -21.94 -12.66
N VAL A 357 27.61 -21.23 -11.54
CA VAL A 357 26.99 -21.77 -10.31
C VAL A 357 25.48 -21.95 -10.47
N GLY A 358 24.80 -21.04 -11.19
CA GLY A 358 23.38 -21.13 -11.46
C GLY A 358 23.00 -22.26 -12.42
N TYR A 359 23.86 -22.59 -13.39
CA TYR A 359 23.65 -23.70 -14.32
C TYR A 359 23.78 -25.05 -13.60
N GLU A 360 24.78 -25.19 -12.73
CA GLU A 360 25.04 -26.44 -12.02
C GLU A 360 24.00 -26.75 -10.94
N MET A 361 23.49 -25.72 -10.25
CA MET A 361 22.40 -25.90 -9.30
C MET A 361 21.08 -26.30 -10.00
N ARG A 362 20.79 -25.72 -11.17
CA ARG A 362 19.62 -26.10 -11.98
C ARG A 362 19.76 -27.51 -12.56
N ARG A 363 20.95 -27.89 -13.04
CA ARG A 363 21.22 -29.25 -13.54
C ARG A 363 21.05 -30.29 -12.44
N ASN A 364 21.58 -30.04 -11.25
CA ASN A 364 21.46 -30.96 -10.12
C ASN A 364 20.01 -31.08 -9.63
N LEU A 365 19.23 -29.99 -9.66
CA LEU A 365 17.80 -30.02 -9.32
C LEU A 365 16.99 -30.83 -10.34
N VAL A 366 17.28 -30.70 -11.63
CA VAL A 366 16.63 -31.47 -12.70
C VAL A 366 16.97 -32.96 -12.56
N ILE A 367 18.22 -33.31 -12.30
CA ILE A 367 18.65 -34.70 -12.05
C ILE A 367 17.92 -35.28 -10.83
N ALA A 368 17.82 -34.52 -9.72
CA ALA A 368 17.09 -34.96 -8.54
C ALA A 368 15.60 -35.22 -8.83
N LEU A 369 14.95 -34.36 -9.62
CA LEU A 369 13.55 -34.56 -10.02
C LEU A 369 13.36 -35.79 -10.92
N ILE A 370 14.30 -36.06 -11.83
CA ILE A 370 14.28 -37.27 -12.67
C ILE A 370 14.42 -38.53 -11.81
N ILE A 371 15.33 -38.52 -10.83
CA ILE A 371 15.52 -39.65 -9.90
C ILE A 371 14.24 -39.90 -9.09
N ILE A 372 13.62 -38.86 -8.54
CA ILE A 372 12.34 -38.97 -7.79
C ILE A 372 11.24 -39.56 -8.70
N LEU A 373 11.14 -39.08 -9.94
CA LEU A 373 10.16 -39.59 -10.90
C LEU A 373 10.39 -41.08 -11.23
N LEU A 374 11.65 -41.50 -11.40
CA LEU A 374 12.01 -42.91 -11.61
C LEU A 374 11.59 -43.79 -10.43
N PHE A 375 11.83 -43.35 -9.19
CA PHE A 375 11.38 -44.09 -8.00
C PHE A 375 9.86 -44.21 -7.92
N LEU A 376 9.12 -43.15 -8.29
CA LEU A 376 7.66 -43.21 -8.34
C LEU A 376 7.15 -44.19 -9.41
N ILE A 377 7.78 -44.21 -10.59
CA ILE A 377 7.42 -45.13 -11.67
C ILE A 377 7.73 -46.58 -11.26
N LEU A 378 8.91 -46.84 -10.70
CA LEU A 378 9.28 -48.18 -10.21
C LEU A 378 8.37 -48.65 -9.09
N GLY A 379 7.99 -47.75 -8.17
CA GLY A 379 7.00 -48.04 -7.13
C GLY A 379 5.63 -48.39 -7.71
N LEU A 380 5.17 -47.68 -8.74
CA LEU A 380 3.91 -47.98 -9.43
C LEU A 380 3.96 -49.33 -10.15
N ILE A 381 5.07 -49.64 -10.84
CA ILE A 381 5.27 -50.93 -11.50
C ILE A 381 5.28 -52.06 -10.46
N GLY A 382 6.01 -51.89 -9.35
CA GLY A 382 6.02 -52.84 -8.25
C GLY A 382 4.63 -53.07 -7.67
N PHE A 383 3.85 -52.02 -7.49
CA PHE A 383 2.46 -52.11 -7.03
C PHE A 383 1.56 -52.85 -8.03
N ILE A 384 1.74 -52.61 -9.33
CA ILE A 384 0.99 -53.34 -10.38
C ILE A 384 1.35 -54.83 -10.38
N ILE A 385 2.66 -55.16 -10.31
CA ILE A 385 3.12 -56.56 -10.24
C ILE A 385 2.58 -57.24 -9.00
N TRP A 386 2.70 -56.59 -7.83
CA TRP A 386 2.13 -57.09 -6.57
C TRP A 386 0.63 -57.36 -6.72
N ARG A 387 -0.12 -56.42 -7.30
CA ARG A 387 -1.56 -56.56 -7.51
C ARG A 387 -1.90 -57.72 -8.46
N VAL A 388 -1.12 -57.94 -9.51
CA VAL A 388 -1.30 -59.06 -10.45
C VAL A 388 -0.98 -60.40 -9.76
N GLN A 389 0.12 -60.49 -9.02
CA GLN A 389 0.48 -61.69 -8.26
C GLN A 389 -0.56 -62.02 -7.18
N HIS A 390 -1.09 -61.01 -6.49
CA HIS A 390 -2.15 -61.22 -5.50
C HIS A 390 -3.48 -61.65 -6.14
N ARG A 391 -3.76 -61.21 -7.38
CA ARG A 391 -4.94 -61.64 -8.14
C ARG A 391 -4.83 -63.08 -8.62
N VAL A 392 -3.62 -63.53 -8.97
CA VAL A 392 -3.33 -64.93 -9.38
C VAL A 392 -3.29 -65.88 -8.17
N SER A 393 -2.91 -65.36 -6.99
CA SER A 393 -2.92 -66.13 -5.73
C SER A 393 -4.32 -66.24 -5.11
N GLY A 394 -5.22 -65.27 -5.37
CA GLY A 394 -6.63 -65.31 -4.97
C GLY A 394 -7.52 -66.23 -5.82
N THR A 395 -7.00 -66.84 -6.88
CA THR A 395 -7.72 -67.78 -7.76
C THR A 395 -7.33 -69.25 -7.55
N ARG A 396 -6.57 -69.58 -6.49
CA ARG A 396 -6.15 -70.96 -6.19
C ARG A 396 -6.77 -71.59 -4.93
N ASP A 397 -7.64 -70.87 -4.21
CA ASP A 397 -8.36 -71.37 -3.02
C ASP A 397 -9.88 -71.48 -3.22
N SER A 398 -10.35 -71.67 -4.45
CA SER A 398 -11.78 -71.93 -4.73
C SER A 398 -11.96 -73.05 -5.75
N SER A 399 -11.41 -74.22 -5.43
CA SER A 399 -11.80 -75.47 -6.10
C SER A 399 -11.43 -76.67 -5.23
N HIS A 400 -12.13 -76.87 -4.11
CA HIS A 400 -12.29 -78.17 -3.45
C HIS A 400 -13.69 -78.26 -2.83
N GLY A 401 -14.52 -79.14 -3.38
CA GLY A 401 -15.59 -79.82 -2.64
C GLY A 401 -17.00 -79.21 -2.69
N SER A 402 -17.74 -79.45 -3.78
CA SER A 402 -19.17 -79.73 -3.67
C SER A 402 -19.34 -81.21 -3.30
N VAL A 403 -20.18 -81.54 -2.30
CA VAL A 403 -21.07 -82.72 -2.29
C VAL A 403 -22.13 -82.48 -1.21
N THR A 404 -23.31 -82.05 -1.69
CA THR A 404 -24.67 -82.40 -1.27
C THR A 404 -24.92 -83.02 0.12
N THR A 405 -25.89 -82.45 0.86
CA THR A 405 -26.96 -83.27 1.44
C THR A 405 -28.32 -82.60 1.19
N VAL A 406 -29.13 -83.27 0.36
CA VAL A 406 -30.54 -83.02 0.05
C VAL A 406 -31.46 -83.33 1.28
N GLU A 407 -30.86 -83.56 2.45
CA GLU A 407 -31.55 -83.88 3.70
C GLU A 407 -31.86 -82.66 4.58
N GLU A 408 -31.17 -81.52 4.40
CA GLU A 408 -31.48 -80.30 5.17
C GLU A 408 -32.71 -79.55 4.62
N GLU A 409 -33.01 -79.68 3.33
CA GLU A 409 -34.19 -79.07 2.71
C GLU A 409 -35.49 -79.85 3.00
N ARG A 410 -35.40 -81.16 3.31
CA ARG A 410 -36.53 -81.97 3.79
C ARG A 410 -36.90 -81.71 5.25
N ARG A 411 -36.05 -81.03 6.02
CA ARG A 411 -36.30 -80.68 7.43
C ARG A 411 -36.99 -79.33 7.60
N ARG A 412 -36.94 -78.44 6.60
CA ARG A 412 -37.63 -77.13 6.61
C ARG A 412 -39.05 -77.13 6.06
N MET A 413 -39.51 -78.22 5.43
CA MET A 413 -40.91 -78.36 4.95
C MET A 413 -41.79 -79.27 5.84
N ARG A 414 -41.43 -79.49 7.11
CA ARG A 414 -42.31 -80.12 8.13
C ARG A 414 -42.64 -79.22 9.31
N GLU A 415 -42.38 -77.92 9.19
CA GLU A 415 -42.86 -76.90 10.13
C GLU A 415 -43.56 -75.77 9.34
N VAL A 416 -44.55 -76.14 8.51
CA VAL A 416 -45.78 -75.38 8.18
C VAL A 416 -46.84 -76.40 7.74
#